data_AF-S0KD93-F1
#
_entry.id   AF-S0KD93-F1
#
_cell.length_a   1.000
_cell.length_b   1.000
_cell.length_c   1.000
_cell.angle_alpha   90.00
_cell.angle_beta   90.00
_cell.angle_gamma   90.00
#
_symmetry.space_group_name_H-M   'P 1'
#
loop_
_entity.id
_entity.type
_entity.pdbx_description
1 polymer ?
#
loop_
_entity_poly.entity_id
_entity_poly.type
_entity_poly.pdbx_seq_one_letter_code
_entity_poly.pdbx_strand_id
1 'polypeptide(L)'
;MMKKFILMFFCFVLFIIGINFRPIPVSALTLGDNEEIDINMSAKQKAIVFEALKYQNVPYVWGGKTPAGFDCSGLIQYVYQQAIGMNIPSPTSTQEKYGVEVSLDQLQPGDILFWGIKGQSYHDAIYLGNGDFIHATEPGDVVKVTNVQWFKPDYARRVLSANDLISTQPANVHTIYRLYNPNNGQHLFTNSLNEYRSLVKIGWNGEKEAFNVSESGTPVYRLYNPYSGEHHFTVSSDERERLSEIGWRFEGVSWQSFGNIPVYRLFNPFANGKSDAHHFTTSLAEKNNLLSLGWRDEGIAWYVVS
;
A
#
# COMPACT_ATOMS: atom_id res chain seq x y z
N MET A 1 -47.31 43.86 3.00
CA MET A 1 -46.34 44.77 3.64
C MET A 1 -44.95 44.40 3.14
N MET A 2 -44.51 45.05 2.07
CA MET A 2 -43.23 44.81 1.38
C MET A 2 -42.13 45.72 1.94
N LYS A 3 -40.96 45.16 2.25
CA LYS A 3 -39.65 45.85 2.35
C LYS A 3 -38.62 44.86 1.79
N LYS A 4 -38.16 44.96 0.53
CA LYS A 4 -37.14 45.87 -0.02
C LYS A 4 -35.95 46.10 0.92
N PHE A 5 -34.85 45.40 0.66
CA PHE A 5 -33.50 45.95 0.79
C PHE A 5 -32.69 45.56 -0.46
N ILE A 6 -32.02 46.58 -1.00
CA ILE A 6 -31.24 46.65 -2.24
C ILE A 6 -29.85 47.18 -1.84
N LEU A 7 -28.82 46.82 -2.63
CA LEU A 7 -27.46 47.40 -2.76
C LEU A 7 -26.40 46.94 -1.71
N MET A 8 -25.12 46.66 -2.03
CA MET A 8 -24.18 47.03 -3.11
C MET A 8 -23.26 45.82 -3.44
N PHE A 9 -23.00 45.48 -4.71
CA PHE A 9 -21.89 45.96 -5.56
C PHE A 9 -20.48 45.87 -4.93
N PHE A 10 -19.70 44.86 -5.33
CA PHE A 10 -18.28 45.05 -5.64
C PHE A 10 -17.92 44.28 -6.91
N CYS A 11 -17.64 45.08 -7.93
CA CYS A 11 -17.04 44.71 -9.20
C CYS A 11 -15.52 44.65 -8.97
N PHE A 12 -14.85 43.60 -9.42
CA PHE A 12 -13.42 43.67 -9.74
C PHE A 12 -13.19 42.92 -11.04
N VAL A 13 -12.89 43.69 -12.07
CA VAL A 13 -12.54 43.27 -13.43
C VAL A 13 -11.09 43.67 -13.66
N LEU A 14 -10.30 42.66 -14.06
CA LEU A 14 -9.04 42.65 -14.82
C LEU A 14 -7.77 43.34 -14.26
N PHE A 15 -6.70 42.53 -14.19
CA PHE A 15 -5.51 42.83 -14.98
C PHE A 15 -4.96 41.56 -15.65
N ILE A 16 -4.71 41.67 -16.96
CA ILE A 16 -4.16 40.66 -17.87
C ILE A 16 -2.64 40.64 -17.71
N ILE A 17 -2.05 39.45 -17.57
CA ILE A 17 -0.71 39.17 -18.09
C ILE A 17 -0.85 37.93 -18.97
N GLY A 18 -0.77 38.16 -20.28
CA GLY A 18 -0.83 37.11 -21.29
C GLY A 18 0.47 36.33 -21.32
N ILE A 19 0.40 35.03 -21.03
CA ILE A 19 1.40 34.06 -21.50
C ILE A 19 0.74 33.33 -22.67
N ASN A 20 1.21 33.66 -23.88
CA ASN A 20 0.89 32.95 -25.10
C ASN A 20 1.49 31.54 -25.03
N PHE A 21 0.69 30.53 -24.70
CA PHE A 21 1.07 29.14 -24.96
C PHE A 21 0.92 28.88 -26.47
N ARG A 22 2.04 28.97 -27.20
CA ARG A 22 2.14 28.41 -28.55
C ARG A 22 2.29 26.89 -28.43
N PRO A 23 1.54 26.07 -29.18
CA PRO A 23 1.76 24.64 -29.25
C PRO A 23 3.13 24.37 -29.90
N ILE A 24 4.02 23.68 -29.19
CA ILE A 24 5.29 23.20 -29.73
C ILE A 24 4.99 21.92 -30.54
N PRO A 25 5.49 21.77 -31.79
CA PRO A 25 5.27 20.57 -32.58
C PRO A 25 6.00 19.36 -31.99
N VAL A 26 5.30 18.23 -31.92
CA VAL A 26 5.84 16.91 -31.58
C VAL A 26 6.50 16.32 -32.83
N SER A 27 7.83 16.16 -32.82
CA SER A 27 8.52 15.08 -33.54
C SER A 27 10.01 15.03 -33.21
N ALA A 28 10.38 13.91 -32.58
CA ALA A 28 11.63 13.15 -32.68
C ALA A 28 12.94 13.70 -32.06
N LEU A 29 13.18 13.29 -30.82
CA LEU A 29 14.36 12.47 -30.52
C LEU A 29 13.90 11.25 -29.68
N THR A 30 13.87 10.08 -30.32
CA THR A 30 13.84 8.74 -29.69
C THR A 30 15.30 8.37 -29.38
N LEU A 31 15.72 7.62 -28.35
CA LEU A 31 15.22 6.50 -27.53
C LEU A 31 15.80 6.67 -26.09
N GLY A 32 15.27 6.10 -25.02
CA GLY A 32 14.32 5.00 -24.95
C GLY A 32 13.49 4.97 -23.67
N ASP A 33 12.31 4.39 -23.84
CA ASP A 33 11.69 3.35 -23.00
C ASP A 33 11.71 3.55 -21.47
N ASN A 34 10.53 3.87 -20.95
CA ASN A 34 9.96 3.35 -19.71
C ASN A 34 10.70 3.66 -18.40
N GLU A 35 10.46 4.84 -17.81
CA GLU A 35 10.41 4.93 -16.32
C GLU A 35 9.02 4.51 -15.84
N GLU A 36 8.73 3.23 -16.02
CA GLU A 36 7.82 2.49 -15.15
C GLU A 36 8.73 1.56 -14.33
N ILE A 37 8.79 1.76 -13.00
CA ILE A 37 9.06 0.77 -11.92
C ILE A 37 9.27 1.56 -10.62
N ASP A 38 8.25 1.60 -9.75
CA ASP A 38 8.46 1.61 -8.30
C ASP A 38 7.72 0.41 -7.70
N ILE A 39 8.19 -0.78 -8.09
CA ILE A 39 7.74 -2.12 -7.64
C ILE A 39 8.89 -2.92 -6.99
N ASN A 40 10.00 -2.28 -6.63
CA ASN A 40 11.28 -2.98 -6.39
C ASN A 40 11.57 -3.30 -4.91
N MET A 41 10.63 -3.92 -4.19
CA MET A 41 10.89 -4.55 -2.88
C MET A 41 10.80 -6.07 -3.01
N SER A 42 11.80 -6.80 -2.52
CA SER A 42 11.77 -8.26 -2.39
C SER A 42 10.69 -8.70 -1.39
N ALA A 43 10.29 -9.98 -1.43
CA ALA A 43 9.29 -10.52 -0.50
C ALA A 43 9.68 -10.34 0.98
N LYS A 44 10.97 -10.48 1.31
CA LYS A 44 11.47 -10.27 2.67
C LYS A 44 11.43 -8.80 3.07
N GLN A 45 11.73 -7.88 2.15
CA GLN A 45 11.60 -6.44 2.39
C GLN A 45 10.15 -6.06 2.67
N LYS A 46 9.19 -6.57 1.87
CA LYS A 46 7.75 -6.37 2.09
C LYS A 46 7.31 -6.91 3.45
N ALA A 47 7.70 -8.13 3.78
CA ALA A 47 7.38 -8.75 5.06
C ALA A 47 7.89 -7.92 6.25
N ILE A 48 9.15 -7.46 6.21
CA ILE A 48 9.73 -6.62 7.28
C ILE A 48 8.97 -5.31 7.41
N VAL A 49 8.73 -4.60 6.30
CA VAL A 49 8.05 -3.30 6.31
C VAL A 49 6.61 -3.43 6.83
N PHE A 50 5.84 -4.41 6.36
CA PHE A 50 4.46 -4.61 6.81
C PHE A 50 4.38 -5.10 8.23
N GLU A 51 5.30 -5.96 8.65
CA GLU A 51 5.38 -6.39 10.04
C GLU A 51 5.67 -5.22 10.96
N ALA A 52 6.64 -4.36 10.62
CA ALA A 52 6.97 -3.19 11.43
C ALA A 52 5.78 -2.23 11.60
N LEU A 53 5.05 -1.96 10.51
CA LEU A 53 3.91 -1.04 10.50
C LEU A 53 2.75 -1.49 11.39
N LYS A 54 2.63 -2.79 11.73
CA LYS A 54 1.61 -3.30 12.68
C LYS A 54 1.76 -2.70 14.08
N TYR A 55 2.96 -2.27 14.43
CA TYR A 55 3.30 -1.82 15.79
C TYR A 55 3.27 -0.31 15.96
N GLN A 56 2.83 0.44 14.95
CA GLN A 56 2.62 1.88 15.11
C GLN A 56 1.65 2.15 16.26
N ASN A 57 1.97 3.17 17.07
CA ASN A 57 1.28 3.55 18.30
C ASN A 57 1.45 2.59 19.50
N VAL A 58 2.27 1.54 19.41
CA VAL A 58 2.63 0.72 20.58
C VAL A 58 3.51 1.56 21.53
N PRO A 59 3.26 1.58 22.85
CA PRO A 59 4.04 2.38 23.79
C PRO A 59 5.52 2.02 23.85
N TYR A 60 6.36 3.02 24.10
CA TYR A 60 7.76 2.76 24.44
C TYR A 60 7.87 2.12 25.83
N VAL A 61 8.65 1.05 25.95
CA VAL A 61 9.01 0.42 27.22
C VAL A 61 10.50 0.08 27.18
N TRP A 62 11.28 0.60 28.14
CA TRP A 62 12.70 0.31 28.25
C TRP A 62 12.96 -1.19 28.42
N GLY A 63 13.80 -1.78 27.56
CA GLY A 63 14.02 -3.23 27.51
C GLY A 63 12.89 -4.02 26.88
N GLY A 64 11.85 -3.35 26.35
CA GLY A 64 10.64 -3.96 25.81
C GLY A 64 10.89 -4.65 24.47
N LYS A 65 10.38 -5.87 24.30
CA LYS A 65 10.61 -6.73 23.13
C LYS A 65 9.33 -7.38 22.60
N THR A 66 8.16 -6.87 22.97
CA THR A 66 6.87 -7.48 22.63
C THR A 66 5.82 -6.41 22.32
N PRO A 67 4.68 -6.74 21.71
CA PRO A 67 3.62 -5.77 21.43
C PRO A 67 2.98 -5.10 22.66
N ALA A 68 3.31 -5.55 23.89
CA ALA A 68 2.96 -4.82 25.12
C ALA A 68 3.78 -3.53 25.31
N GLY A 69 4.90 -3.40 24.60
CA GLY A 69 5.76 -2.25 24.61
C GLY A 69 7.16 -2.57 24.09
N PHE A 70 7.75 -1.64 23.34
CA PHE A 70 9.05 -1.81 22.69
C PHE A 70 10.05 -0.74 23.12
N ASP A 71 11.32 -1.10 23.25
CA ASP A 71 12.41 -0.15 23.05
C ASP A 71 12.89 -0.17 21.59
N CYS A 72 13.84 0.70 21.22
CA CYS A 72 14.35 0.81 19.86
C CYS A 72 14.80 -0.55 19.31
N SER A 73 15.79 -1.17 19.96
CA SER A 73 16.37 -2.44 19.52
C SER A 73 15.39 -3.61 19.61
N GLY A 74 14.48 -3.59 20.58
CA GLY A 74 13.48 -4.61 20.81
C GLY A 74 12.41 -4.64 19.73
N LEU A 75 12.06 -3.47 19.17
CA LEU A 75 11.22 -3.39 17.96
C LEU A 75 11.91 -4.09 16.78
N ILE A 76 13.19 -3.81 16.53
CA ILE A 76 13.96 -4.44 15.45
C ILE A 76 13.99 -5.97 15.64
N GLN A 77 14.39 -6.42 16.84
CA GLN A 77 14.48 -7.84 17.17
C GLN A 77 13.15 -8.55 16.87
N TYR A 78 12.04 -7.96 17.33
CA TYR A 78 10.72 -8.54 17.19
C TYR A 78 10.26 -8.58 15.74
N VAL A 79 10.41 -7.48 14.99
CA VAL A 79 9.97 -7.38 13.60
C VAL A 79 10.70 -8.40 12.72
N TYR A 80 12.03 -8.50 12.80
CA TYR A 80 12.78 -9.46 11.97
C TYR A 80 12.46 -10.91 12.34
N GLN A 81 12.22 -11.17 13.62
CA GLN A 81 11.82 -12.49 14.09
C GLN A 81 10.43 -12.90 13.58
N GLN A 82 9.45 -11.98 13.59
CA GLN A 82 8.09 -12.26 13.11
C GLN A 82 7.99 -12.27 11.59
N ALA A 83 8.66 -11.34 10.90
CA ALA A 83 8.54 -11.18 9.46
C ALA A 83 9.21 -12.31 8.68
N ILE A 84 10.42 -12.70 9.10
CA ILE A 84 11.28 -13.60 8.31
C ILE A 84 12.00 -14.66 9.16
N GLY A 85 11.65 -14.80 10.44
CA GLY A 85 12.27 -15.79 11.33
C GLY A 85 13.72 -15.47 11.72
N MET A 86 14.20 -14.25 11.47
CA MET A 86 15.58 -13.87 11.72
C MET A 86 15.75 -13.29 13.12
N ASN A 87 16.60 -13.90 13.94
CA ASN A 87 16.92 -13.40 15.26
C ASN A 87 18.05 -12.36 15.20
N ILE A 88 17.71 -11.09 15.47
CA ILE A 88 18.67 -9.98 15.60
C ILE A 88 18.63 -9.49 17.07
N PRO A 89 19.50 -10.02 17.95
CA PRO A 89 19.39 -9.76 19.38
C PRO A 89 19.65 -8.29 19.73
N SER A 90 18.80 -7.72 20.58
CA SER A 90 19.13 -6.50 21.34
C SER A 90 20.35 -6.72 22.25
N PRO A 91 21.09 -5.66 22.64
CA PRO A 91 20.81 -4.23 22.41
C PRO A 91 21.34 -3.70 21.06
N THR A 92 21.10 -2.43 20.75
CA THR A 92 21.56 -1.71 19.53
C THR A 92 23.03 -1.99 19.17
N SER A 93 23.93 -2.00 20.16
CA SER A 93 25.36 -2.29 19.99
C SER A 93 25.67 -3.73 19.53
N THR A 94 24.72 -4.65 19.67
CA THR A 94 24.77 -5.99 19.09
C THR A 94 24.23 -5.99 17.67
N GLN A 95 23.14 -5.26 17.41
CA GLN A 95 22.50 -5.19 16.09
C GLN A 95 23.38 -4.53 15.02
N GLU A 96 24.18 -3.53 15.39
CA GLU A 96 25.12 -2.86 14.47
C GLU A 96 26.20 -3.79 13.88
N LYS A 97 26.35 -5.01 14.42
CA LYS A 97 27.28 -6.05 13.92
C LYS A 97 26.65 -6.98 12.88
N TYR A 98 25.33 -6.88 12.66
CA TYR A 98 24.61 -7.68 11.69
C TYR A 98 24.59 -7.01 10.31
N GLY A 99 24.68 -7.84 9.27
CA GLY A 99 24.65 -7.38 7.90
C GLY A 99 25.93 -6.66 7.45
N VAL A 100 25.81 -5.94 6.34
CA VAL A 100 26.89 -5.15 5.75
C VAL A 100 26.61 -3.66 5.89
N GLU A 101 27.65 -2.84 5.95
CA GLU A 101 27.47 -1.39 5.91
C GLU A 101 26.90 -0.95 4.57
N VAL A 102 25.97 -0.01 4.60
CA VAL A 102 25.44 0.63 3.39
C VAL A 102 25.45 2.14 3.53
N SER A 103 25.71 2.81 2.42
CA SER A 103 25.66 4.27 2.37
C SER A 103 24.22 4.77 2.47
N LEU A 104 24.02 5.94 3.07
CA LEU A 104 22.67 6.51 3.33
C LEU A 104 21.93 6.93 2.04
N ASP A 105 22.64 7.11 0.93
CA ASP A 105 22.08 7.34 -0.40
C ASP A 105 21.68 6.03 -1.12
N GLN A 106 22.06 4.88 -0.56
CA GLN A 106 21.76 3.55 -1.12
C GLN A 106 20.77 2.77 -0.24
N LEU A 107 20.07 3.43 0.68
CA LEU A 107 19.13 2.78 1.59
C LEU A 107 18.03 2.05 0.83
N GLN A 108 17.72 0.84 1.30
CA GLN A 108 16.64 0.02 0.79
C GLN A 108 15.69 -0.38 1.92
N PRO A 109 14.39 -0.51 1.66
CA PRO A 109 13.43 -0.94 2.69
C PRO A 109 13.88 -2.21 3.41
N GLY A 110 13.80 -2.21 4.73
CA GLY A 110 14.34 -3.27 5.58
C GLY A 110 15.83 -3.14 5.90
N ASP A 111 16.49 -2.03 5.59
CA ASP A 111 17.77 -1.67 6.21
C ASP A 111 17.56 -1.16 7.64
N ILE A 112 18.53 -1.41 8.52
CA ILE A 112 18.52 -0.89 9.89
C ILE A 112 19.36 0.39 9.93
N LEU A 113 18.74 1.49 10.37
CA LEU A 113 19.37 2.79 10.55
C LEU A 113 19.90 2.91 11.97
N PHE A 114 21.06 3.52 12.15
CA PHE A 114 21.69 3.69 13.47
C PHE A 114 22.09 5.15 13.72
N TRP A 115 21.98 5.55 14.99
CA TRP A 115 22.47 6.83 15.49
C TRP A 115 23.55 6.61 16.54
N GLY A 116 24.53 7.51 16.57
CA GLY A 116 25.72 7.44 17.41
C GLY A 116 26.94 6.89 16.68
N ILE A 117 28.00 6.69 17.45
CA ILE A 117 29.30 6.18 16.96
C ILE A 117 29.25 4.65 16.98
N LYS A 118 29.78 3.99 15.94
CA LYS A 118 29.90 2.53 15.88
C LYS A 118 30.57 1.97 17.15
N GLY A 119 29.96 0.95 17.75
CA GLY A 119 30.32 0.38 19.05
C GLY A 119 29.61 1.02 20.23
N GLN A 120 28.97 2.17 20.02
CA GLN A 120 28.29 3.01 21.02
C GLN A 120 27.00 3.61 20.44
N SER A 121 26.39 2.98 19.44
CA SER A 121 25.11 3.44 18.91
C SER A 121 24.03 3.40 19.99
N TYR A 122 23.29 4.51 20.11
CA TYR A 122 22.30 4.71 21.16
C TYR A 122 20.85 4.55 20.68
N HIS A 123 20.63 4.52 19.36
CA HIS A 123 19.30 4.37 18.76
C HIS A 123 19.37 3.64 17.43
N ASP A 124 18.30 2.91 17.08
CA ASP A 124 18.12 2.22 15.82
C ASP A 124 16.67 2.31 15.30
N ALA A 125 16.50 2.07 14.00
CA ALA A 125 15.20 2.14 13.31
C ALA A 125 15.17 1.24 12.07
N ILE A 126 13.97 0.88 11.58
CA ILE A 126 13.79 0.15 10.31
C ILE A 126 13.44 1.13 9.20
N TYR A 127 14.24 1.16 8.13
CA TYR A 127 13.94 1.97 6.96
C TYR A 127 12.78 1.39 6.16
N LEU A 128 11.82 2.25 5.77
CA LEU A 128 10.59 1.88 5.08
C LEU A 128 10.59 2.23 3.58
N GLY A 129 11.60 2.98 3.11
CA GLY A 129 11.65 3.55 1.77
C GLY A 129 11.28 5.03 1.74
N ASN A 130 11.62 5.73 0.65
CA ASN A 130 11.28 7.15 0.43
C ASN A 130 11.70 8.11 1.55
N GLY A 131 12.78 7.79 2.25
CA GLY A 131 13.26 8.58 3.40
C GLY A 131 12.52 8.28 4.71
N ASP A 132 11.48 7.45 4.71
CA ASP A 132 10.72 7.13 5.91
C ASP A 132 11.33 5.96 6.68
N PHE A 133 11.19 5.97 8.00
CA PHE A 133 11.60 4.89 8.90
C PHE A 133 10.67 4.79 10.10
N ILE A 134 10.60 3.61 10.72
CA ILE A 134 9.82 3.35 11.94
C ILE A 134 10.73 3.03 13.11
N HIS A 135 10.42 3.60 14.27
CA HIS A 135 11.21 3.46 15.50
C HIS A 135 10.36 3.59 16.76
N ALA A 136 10.87 3.02 17.86
CA ALA A 136 10.44 3.32 19.23
C ALA A 136 11.44 4.31 19.83
N THR A 137 11.08 5.59 19.93
CA THR A 137 11.97 6.71 20.27
C THR A 137 12.46 6.69 21.71
N GLU A 138 11.56 6.97 22.65
CA GLU A 138 11.92 7.28 24.03
C GLU A 138 10.75 7.06 25.00
N PRO A 139 11.02 6.91 26.31
CA PRO A 139 9.98 6.79 27.33
C PRO A 139 8.96 7.94 27.26
N GLY A 140 7.67 7.59 27.27
CA GLY A 140 6.57 8.55 27.16
C GLY A 140 6.08 8.79 25.73
N ASP A 141 6.74 8.20 24.74
CA ASP A 141 6.34 8.21 23.33
C ASP A 141 5.86 6.82 22.86
N VAL A 142 5.48 6.73 21.60
CA VAL A 142 5.03 5.51 20.93
C VAL A 142 5.88 5.18 19.71
N VAL A 143 5.81 3.94 19.26
CA VAL A 143 6.34 3.54 17.95
C VAL A 143 5.69 4.39 16.86
N LYS A 144 6.49 5.08 16.05
CA LYS A 144 5.99 5.99 15.01
C LYS A 144 6.86 5.98 13.76
N VAL A 145 6.29 6.51 12.67
CA VAL A 145 7.03 6.75 11.44
C VAL A 145 7.56 8.17 11.44
N THR A 146 8.85 8.32 11.16
CA THR A 146 9.57 9.59 11.01
C THR A 146 10.32 9.57 9.68
N ASN A 147 10.82 10.72 9.22
CA ASN A 147 11.60 10.82 7.98
C ASN A 147 13.05 11.23 8.29
N VAL A 148 14.00 10.71 7.51
CA VAL A 148 15.46 10.95 7.64
C VAL A 148 15.84 12.43 7.54
N GLN A 149 15.00 13.27 6.93
CA GLN A 149 15.20 14.72 6.88
C GLN A 149 15.02 15.38 8.26
N TRP A 150 14.17 14.82 9.13
CA TRP A 150 13.87 15.39 10.45
C TRP A 150 14.73 14.80 11.55
N PHE A 151 15.12 13.53 11.41
CA PHE A 151 16.02 12.86 12.32
C PHE A 151 16.94 11.96 11.50
N LYS A 152 18.13 12.48 11.19
CA LYS A 152 19.06 11.88 10.23
C LYS A 152 19.94 10.82 10.92
N PRO A 153 20.00 9.57 10.42
CA PRO A 153 20.90 8.56 10.96
C PRO A 153 22.37 8.85 10.63
N ASP A 154 23.28 8.29 11.43
CA ASP A 154 24.72 8.43 11.24
C ASP A 154 25.25 7.38 10.24
N TYR A 155 24.70 6.16 10.27
CA TYR A 155 25.03 5.08 9.35
C TYR A 155 23.90 4.03 9.28
N ALA A 156 24.03 3.05 8.37
CA ALA A 156 23.05 1.99 8.20
C ALA A 156 23.69 0.62 7.96
N ARG A 157 22.95 -0.43 8.31
CA ARG A 157 23.30 -1.83 8.01
C ARG A 157 22.21 -2.49 7.19
N ARG A 158 22.62 -3.21 6.15
CA ARG A 158 21.76 -4.08 5.38
C ARG A 158 21.95 -5.53 5.83
N VAL A 159 20.93 -6.08 6.47
CA VAL A 159 20.97 -7.45 6.99
C VAL A 159 20.57 -8.48 5.94
N LEU A 160 19.71 -8.09 4.99
CA LEU A 160 19.34 -8.95 3.87
C LEU A 160 20.52 -9.13 2.91
N SER A 161 20.86 -10.38 2.59
CA SER A 161 21.92 -10.69 1.64
C SER A 161 21.53 -10.31 0.21
N ALA A 162 22.49 -10.25 -0.72
CA ALA A 162 22.18 -10.02 -2.14
C ALA A 162 21.10 -11.00 -2.66
N ASN A 163 21.11 -12.27 -2.23
CA ASN A 163 20.09 -13.25 -2.60
C ASN A 163 18.71 -13.00 -1.98
N ASP A 164 18.66 -12.32 -0.84
CA ASP A 164 17.41 -11.89 -0.19
C ASP A 164 16.84 -10.60 -0.81
N LEU A 165 17.70 -9.80 -1.43
CA LEU A 165 17.36 -8.60 -2.20
C LEU A 165 17.02 -8.94 -3.65
N ILE A 166 17.60 -10.02 -4.19
CA ILE A 166 17.12 -10.65 -5.41
C ILE A 166 15.69 -11.08 -5.10
N SER A 167 14.74 -10.51 -5.84
CA SER A 167 13.34 -10.95 -5.81
C SER A 167 13.26 -12.41 -6.25
N THR A 168 13.43 -13.33 -5.31
CA THR A 168 13.21 -14.77 -5.48
C THR A 168 11.80 -15.14 -5.00
N GLN A 169 10.80 -14.32 -5.35
CA GLN A 169 9.49 -14.89 -5.56
C GLN A 169 9.56 -15.77 -6.82
N PRO A 170 8.71 -16.82 -6.99
CA PRO A 170 8.50 -17.37 -8.32
C PRO A 170 8.27 -16.15 -9.21
N ALA A 171 9.07 -16.01 -10.28
CA ALA A 171 9.07 -14.82 -11.11
C ALA A 171 7.62 -14.36 -11.25
N ASN A 172 7.37 -13.12 -10.81
CA ASN A 172 6.13 -12.40 -11.06
C ASN A 172 4.97 -12.72 -10.10
N VAL A 173 5.03 -12.30 -8.82
CA VAL A 173 3.85 -12.28 -7.92
C VAL A 173 3.68 -10.92 -7.21
N HIS A 174 2.46 -10.40 -7.15
CA HIS A 174 2.12 -9.14 -6.46
C HIS A 174 1.06 -9.37 -5.38
N THR A 175 1.13 -8.60 -4.30
CA THR A 175 0.10 -8.59 -3.26
C THR A 175 -0.98 -7.58 -3.62
N ILE A 176 -2.24 -8.03 -3.57
CA ILE A 176 -3.41 -7.18 -3.70
C ILE A 176 -3.93 -6.86 -2.29
N TYR A 177 -4.04 -5.59 -1.98
CA TYR A 177 -4.64 -5.10 -0.73
C TYR A 177 -6.13 -4.85 -0.93
N ARG A 178 -6.92 -5.14 0.10
CA ARG A 178 -8.34 -4.81 0.16
C ARG A 178 -8.56 -3.67 1.15
N LEU A 179 -9.36 -2.68 0.75
CA LEU A 179 -9.81 -1.59 1.61
C LEU A 179 -11.33 -1.56 1.63
N TYR A 180 -11.91 -1.14 2.75
CA TYR A 180 -13.34 -0.91 2.94
C TYR A 180 -13.60 0.54 3.28
N ASN A 181 -14.52 1.19 2.58
CA ASN A 181 -14.96 2.55 2.88
C ASN A 181 -16.18 2.50 3.82
N PRO A 182 -16.04 2.86 5.10
CA PRO A 182 -17.15 2.82 6.04
C PRO A 182 -18.27 3.83 5.73
N ASN A 183 -18.02 4.84 4.89
CA ASN A 183 -18.99 5.88 4.59
C ASN A 183 -20.03 5.47 3.54
N ASN A 184 -19.68 4.55 2.65
CA ASN A 184 -20.56 4.11 1.56
C ASN A 184 -20.61 2.59 1.38
N GLY A 185 -19.77 1.84 2.10
CA GLY A 185 -19.76 0.39 2.08
C GLY A 185 -19.02 -0.21 0.89
N GLN A 186 -18.23 0.57 0.16
CA GLN A 186 -17.46 0.09 -0.99
C GLN A 186 -16.15 -0.57 -0.59
N HIS A 187 -15.76 -1.59 -1.33
CA HIS A 187 -14.45 -2.21 -1.28
C HIS A 187 -13.60 -1.78 -2.48
N LEU A 188 -12.31 -1.60 -2.24
CA LEU A 188 -11.32 -1.39 -3.29
C LEU A 188 -10.22 -2.43 -3.19
N PHE A 189 -9.81 -2.95 -4.34
CA PHE A 189 -8.64 -3.80 -4.47
C PHE A 189 -7.55 -3.05 -5.22
N THR A 190 -6.35 -3.03 -4.65
CA THR A 190 -5.21 -2.34 -5.23
C THR A 190 -3.90 -3.10 -5.03
N ASN A 191 -3.06 -3.13 -6.06
CA ASN A 191 -1.66 -3.54 -5.95
C ASN A 191 -0.74 -2.37 -5.54
N SER A 192 -1.28 -1.14 -5.44
CA SER A 192 -0.54 0.07 -5.09
C SER A 192 -0.60 0.32 -3.58
N LEU A 193 0.53 0.12 -2.92
CA LEU A 193 0.67 0.44 -1.50
C LEU A 193 0.48 1.94 -1.23
N ASN A 194 0.81 2.80 -2.20
CA ASN A 194 0.59 4.25 -2.10
C ASN A 194 -0.90 4.61 -2.14
N GLU A 195 -1.69 3.96 -3.00
CA GLU A 195 -3.14 4.11 -3.03
C GLU A 195 -3.75 3.62 -1.71
N TYR A 196 -3.33 2.43 -1.25
CA TYR A 196 -3.76 1.86 0.03
C TYR A 196 -3.51 2.84 1.20
N ARG A 197 -2.28 3.33 1.36
CA ARG A 197 -1.91 4.25 2.45
C ARG A 197 -2.66 5.58 2.36
N SER A 198 -2.85 6.10 1.16
CA SER A 198 -3.55 7.37 0.95
C SER A 198 -5.03 7.27 1.33
N LEU A 199 -5.67 6.16 0.98
CA LEU A 199 -7.08 5.89 1.32
C LEU A 199 -7.28 5.67 2.83
N VAL A 200 -6.38 4.91 3.46
CA VAL A 200 -6.41 4.74 4.93
C VAL A 200 -6.27 6.09 5.64
N LYS A 201 -5.38 6.96 5.16
CA LYS A 201 -5.18 8.31 5.72
C LYS A 201 -6.44 9.19 5.67
N ILE A 202 -7.30 8.99 4.68
CA ILE A 202 -8.55 9.75 4.53
C ILE A 202 -9.78 9.02 5.11
N GLY A 203 -9.57 7.94 5.89
CA GLY A 203 -10.63 7.30 6.69
C GLY A 203 -11.19 6.01 6.11
N TRP A 204 -10.55 5.40 5.10
CA TRP A 204 -10.88 4.03 4.70
C TRP A 204 -10.29 3.02 5.69
N ASN A 205 -11.00 1.91 5.91
CA ASN A 205 -10.52 0.79 6.70
C ASN A 205 -9.64 -0.11 5.83
N GLY A 206 -8.36 -0.20 6.13
CA GLY A 206 -7.46 -1.16 5.48
C GLY A 206 -7.73 -2.58 5.97
N GLU A 207 -8.20 -3.46 5.09
CA GLU A 207 -8.47 -4.88 5.41
C GLU A 207 -7.27 -5.79 5.16
N LYS A 208 -6.10 -5.19 4.84
CA LYS A 208 -4.79 -5.82 4.62
C LYS A 208 -4.73 -6.63 3.31
N GLU A 209 -3.89 -7.65 3.28
CA GLU A 209 -3.64 -8.52 2.13
C GLU A 209 -4.90 -9.35 1.82
N ALA A 210 -5.42 -9.18 0.61
CA ALA A 210 -6.57 -9.93 0.11
C ALA A 210 -6.12 -11.27 -0.47
N PHE A 211 -5.12 -11.22 -1.34
CA PHE A 211 -4.53 -12.34 -2.06
C PHE A 211 -3.30 -11.89 -2.86
N ASN A 212 -2.51 -12.85 -3.32
CA ASN A 212 -1.36 -12.66 -4.18
C ASN A 212 -1.67 -13.14 -5.61
N VAL A 213 -1.23 -12.38 -6.61
CA VAL A 213 -1.51 -12.58 -8.05
C VAL A 213 -0.23 -12.76 -8.82
N SER A 214 -0.23 -13.44 -9.97
CA SER A 214 0.96 -13.48 -10.83
C SER A 214 1.00 -12.31 -11.83
N GLU A 215 2.17 -11.96 -12.41
CA GLU A 215 2.22 -11.09 -13.62
C GLU A 215 1.92 -11.86 -14.91
N SER A 216 1.78 -13.18 -14.84
CA SER A 216 1.37 -14.02 -15.96
C SER A 216 -0.01 -14.63 -15.71
N GLY A 217 -0.82 -14.77 -16.76
CA GLY A 217 -2.14 -15.36 -16.64
C GLY A 217 -3.16 -14.67 -17.52
N THR A 218 -4.44 -14.80 -17.15
CA THR A 218 -5.55 -14.13 -17.83
C THR A 218 -5.78 -12.75 -17.23
N PRO A 219 -5.82 -11.66 -18.02
CA PRO A 219 -6.02 -10.32 -17.48
C PRO A 219 -7.32 -10.17 -16.71
N VAL A 220 -7.25 -9.56 -15.52
CA VAL A 220 -8.40 -9.06 -14.76
C VAL A 220 -8.52 -7.57 -15.02
N TYR A 221 -9.58 -7.18 -15.72
CA TYR A 221 -9.90 -5.80 -16.10
C TYR A 221 -10.57 -5.08 -14.94
N ARG A 222 -10.20 -3.82 -14.72
CA ARG A 222 -10.88 -2.91 -13.78
C ARG A 222 -11.68 -1.86 -14.53
N LEU A 223 -12.92 -1.67 -14.11
CA LEU A 223 -13.81 -0.65 -14.61
C LEU A 223 -14.32 0.19 -13.46
N TYR A 224 -14.42 1.50 -13.67
CA TYR A 224 -14.91 2.45 -12.70
C TYR A 224 -16.24 3.05 -13.17
N ASN A 225 -17.26 3.06 -12.31
CA ASN A 225 -18.51 3.73 -12.60
C ASN A 225 -18.46 5.18 -12.09
N PRO A 226 -18.41 6.20 -12.97
CA PRO A 226 -18.34 7.59 -12.55
C PRO A 226 -19.59 8.11 -11.83
N TYR A 227 -20.72 7.41 -11.92
CA TYR A 227 -21.98 7.81 -11.30
C TYR A 227 -22.15 7.24 -9.88
N SER A 228 -21.75 5.98 -9.65
CA SER A 228 -21.83 5.33 -8.33
C SER A 228 -20.53 5.35 -7.54
N GLY A 229 -19.39 5.55 -8.20
CA GLY A 229 -18.05 5.43 -7.60
C GLY A 229 -17.55 3.99 -7.46
N GLU A 230 -18.32 3.00 -7.93
CA GLU A 230 -17.99 1.58 -7.79
C GLU A 230 -16.87 1.16 -8.74
N HIS A 231 -16.13 0.13 -8.32
CA HIS A 231 -15.19 -0.58 -9.19
C HIS A 231 -15.71 -1.99 -9.49
N HIS A 232 -15.55 -2.43 -10.72
CA HIS A 232 -15.85 -3.79 -11.16
C HIS A 232 -14.59 -4.48 -11.68
N PHE A 233 -14.46 -5.76 -11.36
CA PHE A 233 -13.34 -6.59 -11.77
C PHE A 233 -13.82 -7.80 -12.56
N THR A 234 -13.26 -8.03 -13.74
CA THR A 234 -13.66 -9.15 -14.61
C THR A 234 -12.53 -9.66 -15.50
N VAL A 235 -12.50 -10.97 -15.74
CA VAL A 235 -11.67 -11.60 -16.79
C VAL A 235 -12.35 -11.61 -18.16
N SER A 236 -13.64 -11.26 -18.24
CA SER A 236 -14.42 -11.26 -19.47
C SER A 236 -14.21 -9.97 -20.26
N SER A 237 -13.65 -10.08 -21.46
CA SER A 237 -13.55 -8.97 -22.41
C SER A 237 -14.92 -8.43 -22.82
N ASP A 238 -15.91 -9.32 -22.97
CA ASP A 238 -17.28 -8.96 -23.37
C ASP A 238 -17.99 -8.16 -22.28
N GLU A 239 -17.80 -8.55 -21.01
CA GLU A 239 -18.33 -7.81 -19.86
C GLU A 239 -17.69 -6.42 -19.77
N ARG A 240 -16.36 -6.34 -19.92
CA ARG A 240 -15.64 -5.06 -19.98
C ARG A 240 -16.18 -4.16 -21.11
N GLU A 241 -16.38 -4.69 -22.30
CA GLU A 241 -16.88 -3.93 -23.46
C GLU A 241 -18.29 -3.43 -23.23
N ARG A 242 -19.23 -4.31 -22.82
CA ARG A 242 -20.61 -3.92 -22.51
C ARG A 242 -20.71 -2.85 -21.42
N LEU A 243 -19.92 -2.99 -20.35
CA LEU A 243 -19.88 -2.00 -19.28
C LEU A 243 -19.35 -0.65 -19.78
N SER A 244 -18.33 -0.67 -20.65
CA SER A 244 -17.79 0.53 -21.27
C SER A 244 -18.83 1.23 -22.17
N GLU A 245 -19.61 0.45 -22.94
CA GLU A 245 -20.69 0.97 -23.80
C GLU A 245 -21.79 1.68 -23.01
N ILE A 246 -22.10 1.20 -21.79
CA ILE A 246 -23.12 1.80 -20.92
C ILE A 246 -22.57 2.86 -19.96
N GLY A 247 -21.32 3.31 -20.17
CA GLY A 247 -20.75 4.49 -19.53
C GLY A 247 -19.81 4.23 -18.34
N TRP A 248 -19.40 2.98 -18.10
CA TRP A 248 -18.28 2.70 -17.18
C TRP A 248 -16.95 3.08 -17.85
N ARG A 249 -16.00 3.55 -17.06
CA ARG A 249 -14.64 3.86 -17.51
C ARG A 249 -13.77 2.61 -17.37
N PHE A 250 -13.27 2.08 -18.48
CA PHE A 250 -12.20 1.07 -18.45
C PHE A 250 -10.90 1.72 -17.96
N GLU A 251 -10.31 1.15 -16.92
CA GLU A 251 -9.09 1.69 -16.28
C GLU A 251 -7.83 0.86 -16.57
N GLY A 252 -7.97 -0.22 -17.33
CA GLY A 252 -6.86 -1.11 -17.69
C GLY A 252 -6.92 -2.47 -17.02
N VAL A 253 -5.81 -3.19 -17.11
CA VAL A 253 -5.58 -4.46 -16.43
C VAL A 253 -5.07 -4.17 -15.03
N SER A 254 -5.71 -4.72 -13.99
CA SER A 254 -5.22 -4.56 -12.62
C SER A 254 -4.23 -5.63 -12.20
N TRP A 255 -4.48 -6.89 -12.60
CA TRP A 255 -3.57 -8.02 -12.37
C TRP A 255 -3.91 -9.20 -13.29
N GLN A 256 -3.15 -10.29 -13.20
CA GLN A 256 -3.44 -11.54 -13.90
C GLN A 256 -4.05 -12.60 -12.98
N SER A 257 -5.00 -13.34 -13.53
CA SER A 257 -5.57 -14.57 -12.98
C SER A 257 -4.65 -15.74 -13.27
N PHE A 258 -4.08 -16.33 -12.22
CA PHE A 258 -3.23 -17.52 -12.29
C PHE A 258 -3.13 -18.19 -10.91
N GLY A 259 -3.02 -19.51 -10.89
CA GLY A 259 -2.90 -20.30 -9.67
C GLY A 259 -4.08 -21.26 -9.48
N ASN A 260 -4.29 -21.69 -8.25
CA ASN A 260 -5.28 -22.71 -7.89
C ASN A 260 -6.20 -22.30 -6.74
N ILE A 261 -6.05 -21.09 -6.20
CA ILE A 261 -6.93 -20.56 -5.16
C ILE A 261 -8.04 -19.75 -5.86
N PRO A 262 -9.32 -20.11 -5.68
CA PRO A 262 -10.41 -19.38 -6.31
C PRO A 262 -10.69 -18.05 -5.59
N VAL A 263 -10.95 -17.00 -6.36
CA VAL A 263 -11.65 -15.80 -5.88
C VAL A 263 -13.12 -15.91 -6.29
N TYR A 264 -14.01 -15.95 -5.30
CA TYR A 264 -15.45 -16.01 -5.50
C TYR A 264 -16.02 -14.61 -5.74
N ARG A 265 -16.93 -14.49 -6.72
CA ARG A 265 -17.73 -13.28 -6.96
C ARG A 265 -19.12 -13.48 -6.39
N LEU A 266 -19.59 -12.52 -5.61
CA LEU A 266 -20.95 -12.50 -5.10
C LEU A 266 -21.64 -11.19 -5.49
N PHE A 267 -22.92 -11.27 -5.84
CA PHE A 267 -23.74 -10.11 -6.19
C PHE A 267 -24.75 -9.81 -5.08
N ASN A 268 -24.86 -8.53 -4.71
CA ASN A 268 -25.85 -8.03 -3.78
C ASN A 268 -27.09 -7.50 -4.53
N PRO A 269 -28.22 -8.25 -4.54
CA PRO A 269 -29.44 -7.81 -5.23
C PRO A 269 -30.12 -6.60 -4.57
N PHE A 270 -29.66 -6.18 -3.39
CA PHE A 270 -30.21 -5.04 -2.64
C PHE A 270 -29.34 -3.78 -2.74
N ALA A 271 -28.27 -3.81 -3.54
CA ALA A 271 -27.42 -2.64 -3.75
C ALA A 271 -28.23 -1.50 -4.40
N ASN A 272 -28.12 -0.30 -3.83
CA ASN A 272 -28.92 0.87 -4.22
C ASN A 272 -28.14 1.90 -5.05
N GLY A 273 -27.02 1.48 -5.65
CA GLY A 273 -26.10 2.34 -6.41
C GLY A 273 -25.21 3.24 -5.55
N LYS A 274 -25.25 3.10 -4.21
CA LYS A 274 -24.31 3.76 -3.28
C LYS A 274 -23.43 2.78 -2.50
N SER A 275 -23.85 1.52 -2.42
CA SER A 275 -23.16 0.40 -1.77
C SER A 275 -22.70 -0.59 -2.82
N ASP A 276 -21.58 -1.29 -2.57
CA ASP A 276 -21.05 -2.27 -3.51
C ASP A 276 -22.10 -3.31 -3.95
N ALA A 277 -22.29 -3.39 -5.26
CA ALA A 277 -23.08 -4.42 -5.90
C ALA A 277 -22.35 -5.77 -5.95
N HIS A 278 -21.02 -5.81 -5.91
CA HIS A 278 -20.23 -7.04 -6.01
C HIS A 278 -19.19 -7.15 -4.89
N HIS A 279 -18.98 -8.38 -4.41
CA HIS A 279 -17.93 -8.72 -3.43
C HIS A 279 -17.02 -9.81 -3.98
N PHE A 280 -15.73 -9.70 -3.67
CA PHE A 280 -14.70 -10.64 -4.10
C PHE A 280 -13.94 -11.21 -2.91
N THR A 281 -13.83 -12.53 -2.82
CA THR A 281 -13.15 -13.18 -1.69
C THR A 281 -12.54 -14.54 -2.01
N THR A 282 -11.39 -14.84 -1.43
CA THR A 282 -10.84 -16.20 -1.37
C THR A 282 -11.40 -17.01 -0.20
N SER A 283 -12.09 -16.35 0.75
CA SER A 283 -12.60 -16.97 1.97
C SER A 283 -13.96 -17.63 1.73
N LEU A 284 -14.00 -18.95 1.82
CA LEU A 284 -15.26 -19.70 1.76
C LEU A 284 -16.19 -19.34 2.93
N ALA A 285 -15.63 -18.98 4.10
CA ALA A 285 -16.41 -18.54 5.25
C ALA A 285 -17.10 -17.19 5.00
N GLU A 286 -16.37 -16.21 4.42
CA GLU A 286 -16.94 -14.91 4.06
C GLU A 286 -18.02 -15.07 2.98
N LYS A 287 -17.76 -15.88 1.95
CA LYS A 287 -18.75 -16.26 0.93
C LYS A 287 -20.03 -16.81 1.57
N ASN A 288 -19.91 -17.84 2.40
CA ASN A 288 -21.07 -18.50 3.00
C ASN A 288 -21.86 -17.56 3.93
N ASN A 289 -21.18 -16.67 4.63
CA ASN A 289 -21.82 -15.65 5.45
C ASN A 289 -22.66 -14.69 4.58
N LEU A 290 -22.11 -14.19 3.47
CA LEU A 290 -22.84 -13.30 2.56
C LEU A 290 -24.05 -13.99 1.91
N LEU A 291 -23.92 -15.27 1.53
CA LEU A 291 -25.06 -16.06 1.05
C LEU A 291 -26.17 -16.18 2.09
N SER A 292 -25.83 -16.35 3.37
CA SER A 292 -26.81 -16.36 4.45
C SER A 292 -27.55 -15.02 4.62
N LEU A 293 -26.92 -13.92 4.17
CA LEU A 293 -27.50 -12.57 4.16
C LEU A 293 -28.26 -12.25 2.86
N GLY A 294 -28.45 -13.23 1.97
CA GLY A 294 -29.24 -13.08 0.75
C GLY A 294 -28.46 -12.62 -0.49
N TRP A 295 -27.14 -12.61 -0.44
CA TRP A 295 -26.31 -12.40 -1.63
C TRP A 295 -26.39 -13.59 -2.57
N ARG A 296 -26.09 -13.38 -3.85
CA ARG A 296 -26.09 -14.42 -4.89
C ARG A 296 -24.67 -14.83 -5.23
N ASP A 297 -24.42 -16.14 -5.27
CA ASP A 297 -23.16 -16.69 -5.77
C ASP A 297 -23.12 -16.58 -7.29
N GLU A 298 -22.10 -15.91 -7.83
CA GLU A 298 -21.85 -15.82 -9.27
C GLU A 298 -20.71 -16.74 -9.72
N GLY A 299 -20.17 -17.55 -8.80
CA GLY A 299 -19.13 -18.52 -9.07
C GLY A 299 -17.72 -17.98 -8.87
N ILE A 300 -16.77 -18.60 -9.56
CA ILE A 300 -15.35 -18.23 -9.50
C ILE A 300 -15.11 -17.11 -10.51
N ALA A 301 -14.62 -15.98 -10.02
CA ALA A 301 -14.27 -14.82 -10.81
C ALA A 301 -12.93 -15.01 -11.52
N TRP A 302 -11.92 -15.49 -10.76
CA TRP A 302 -10.56 -15.77 -11.23
C TRP A 302 -9.80 -16.64 -10.21
N TYR A 303 -8.54 -16.98 -10.53
CA TYR A 303 -7.64 -17.73 -9.66
C TYR A 303 -6.42 -16.91 -9.24
N VAL A 304 -5.90 -17.19 -8.04
CA VAL A 304 -4.77 -16.51 -7.39
C VAL A 304 -3.79 -17.53 -6.79
N VAL A 305 -2.60 -17.09 -6.37
CA VAL A 305 -1.50 -18.00 -5.95
C VAL A 305 -1.40 -18.24 -4.45
N SER A 306 -1.68 -17.25 -3.60
CA SER A 306 -1.67 -17.39 -2.13
C SER A 306 -2.37 -16.25 -1.40
#